data_AF-A0A7S3XH33-F1
#
_entry.id   AF-A0A7S3XH33-F1
#
_cell.length_a   1.000
_cell.length_b   1.000
_cell.length_c   1.000
_cell.angle_alpha   90.00
_cell.angle_beta   90.00
_cell.angle_gamma   90.00
#
_symmetry.space_group_name_H-M   'P 1'
#
loop_
_entity.id
_entity.type
_entity.pdbx_description
1 polymer ?
#
loop_
_entity_poly.entity_id
_entity_poly.type
_entity_poly.pdbx_seq_one_letter_code
_entity_poly.pdbx_strand_id
1 'polypeptide(L)'
;MQSLTSLLSHLETNRDSPTISLAYASVGDDGMAEVSRFVRDNSFVKYLDLRGNNIAAKGAVTLSNGLKLNRSLRSLNLKWNQIGRDNTGVQALCEMLRTNVTISHVDFRNNRINNVGATYIGEMLRENTTITHLDVSWNDLGVDGGLALLEGLKHNSTLVDCQLSGSKVGEEALHEVAFLLRRNRAAATYKVAGAGSANSPVPQIAPQSSDAVAPRTPREPAFRPPDQSKTVADRASSARAAAPAASVAVVPGAARSRTDNNILLKLMQKERETVLPEDKAFYSEVAEYIDRIHMESMRHKQGRVDSEERERLSTGGFVEREMRYTKEIRSLEEGLQRTVADKEQLTKEIALLTGELKRLNDESAMA
;
A
#
# COMPACT_ATOMS: atom_id res chain seq x y z
N MET A 1 -5.99 16.36 -23.64
CA MET A 1 -5.28 15.69 -24.75
C MET A 1 -3.77 15.69 -24.58
N GLN A 2 -3.10 16.81 -24.27
CA GLN A 2 -1.63 16.83 -24.10
C GLN A 2 -1.08 15.89 -23.00
N SER A 3 -1.79 15.67 -21.89
CA SER A 3 -1.31 14.75 -20.83
C SER A 3 -1.35 13.27 -21.23
N LEU A 4 -2.35 12.85 -22.02
CA LEU A 4 -2.52 11.44 -22.39
C LEU A 4 -1.53 11.02 -23.50
N THR A 5 -1.25 11.90 -24.46
CA THR A 5 -0.21 11.66 -25.46
C THR A 5 1.18 11.57 -24.82
N SER A 6 1.45 12.42 -23.82
CA SER A 6 2.69 12.37 -23.05
C SER A 6 2.80 11.08 -22.23
N LEU A 7 1.69 10.62 -21.64
CA LEU A 7 1.64 9.35 -20.91
C LEU A 7 1.96 8.17 -21.83
N LEU A 8 1.30 8.09 -22.99
CA LEU A 8 1.53 7.02 -23.97
C LEU A 8 2.97 7.00 -24.47
N SER A 9 3.52 8.16 -24.84
CA SER A 9 4.91 8.27 -25.26
C SER A 9 5.88 7.83 -24.16
N HIS A 10 5.62 8.17 -22.90
CA HIS A 10 6.45 7.73 -21.78
C HIS A 10 6.36 6.22 -21.53
N LEU A 11 5.17 5.64 -21.65
CA LEU A 11 4.96 4.19 -21.55
C LEU A 11 5.66 3.43 -22.68
N GLU A 12 5.58 3.93 -23.92
CA GLU A 12 6.25 3.34 -25.08
C GLU A 12 7.78 3.43 -24.96
N THR A 13 8.30 4.59 -24.55
CA THR A 13 9.75 4.81 -24.40
C THR A 13 10.34 3.91 -23.32
N ASN A 14 9.57 3.62 -22.25
CA ASN A 14 10.01 2.79 -21.13
C ASN A 14 9.48 1.35 -21.22
N ARG A 15 9.06 0.88 -22.40
CA ARG A 15 8.46 -0.45 -22.56
C ARG A 15 9.39 -1.60 -22.13
N ASP A 16 10.69 -1.44 -22.36
CA ASP A 16 11.69 -2.48 -22.04
C ASP A 16 12.36 -2.26 -20.68
N SER A 17 12.00 -1.18 -19.98
CA SER A 17 12.53 -0.92 -18.64
C SER A 17 11.89 -1.83 -17.60
N PRO A 18 12.65 -2.40 -16.65
CA PRO A 18 12.08 -3.16 -15.54
C PRO A 18 11.29 -2.27 -14.56
N THR A 19 11.47 -0.95 -14.62
CA THR A 19 10.83 0.02 -13.72
C THR A 19 10.14 1.11 -14.50
N ILE A 20 8.87 1.36 -14.18
CA ILE A 20 8.12 2.50 -14.69
C ILE A 20 7.62 3.31 -13.51
N SER A 21 8.05 4.57 -13.46
CA SER A 21 7.50 5.56 -12.54
C SER A 21 6.63 6.55 -13.32
N LEU A 22 5.40 6.67 -12.85
CA LEU A 22 4.40 7.65 -13.24
C LEU A 22 4.01 8.50 -12.02
N ALA A 23 4.92 8.67 -11.05
CA ALA A 23 4.66 9.42 -9.83
C ALA A 23 4.19 10.85 -10.16
N TYR A 24 3.05 11.26 -9.60
CA TYR A 24 2.45 12.58 -9.79
C TYR A 24 2.23 13.00 -11.26
N ALA A 25 2.10 12.04 -12.17
CA ALA A 25 1.87 12.30 -13.59
C ALA A 25 0.43 12.75 -13.92
N SER A 26 -0.42 12.95 -12.90
CA SER A 26 -1.83 13.33 -13.04
C SER A 26 -2.61 12.39 -13.97
N VAL A 27 -2.33 11.08 -13.88
CA VAL A 27 -2.99 10.05 -14.70
C VAL A 27 -4.50 10.04 -14.47
N GLY A 28 -4.94 10.13 -13.22
CA GLY A 28 -6.35 10.02 -12.83
C GLY A 28 -6.98 8.67 -13.19
N ASP A 29 -8.29 8.58 -13.07
CA ASP A 29 -9.04 7.38 -13.46
C ASP A 29 -9.11 7.22 -14.99
N ASP A 30 -9.13 8.32 -15.72
CA ASP A 30 -9.30 8.30 -17.18
C ASP A 30 -8.05 7.76 -17.89
N GLY A 31 -6.85 8.14 -17.45
CA GLY A 31 -5.59 7.61 -18.00
C GLY A 31 -5.25 6.19 -17.55
N MET A 32 -6.06 5.60 -16.65
CA MET A 32 -5.80 4.27 -16.11
C MET A 32 -6.14 3.16 -17.12
N ALA A 33 -6.97 3.45 -18.12
CA ALA A 33 -7.26 2.52 -19.20
C ALA A 33 -5.99 2.22 -20.02
N GLU A 34 -5.19 3.25 -20.31
CA GLU A 34 -3.93 3.16 -21.04
C GLU A 34 -2.87 2.44 -20.22
N VAL A 35 -2.72 2.80 -18.94
CA VAL A 35 -1.80 2.11 -18.02
C VAL A 35 -2.20 0.64 -17.87
N SER A 36 -3.49 0.35 -17.72
CA SER A 36 -3.97 -1.03 -17.62
C SER A 36 -3.69 -1.84 -18.88
N ARG A 37 -3.88 -1.27 -20.07
CA ARG A 37 -3.57 -1.95 -21.34
C ARG A 37 -2.07 -2.20 -21.45
N PHE A 38 -1.27 -1.19 -21.17
CA PHE A 38 0.17 -1.30 -21.19
C PHE A 38 0.67 -2.39 -20.24
N VAL A 39 0.23 -2.39 -18.98
CA VAL A 39 0.69 -3.38 -17.99
C VAL A 39 0.19 -4.79 -18.32
N ARG A 40 -1.01 -4.93 -18.89
CA ARG A 40 -1.51 -6.23 -19.34
C ARG A 40 -0.60 -6.87 -20.38
N ASP A 41 -0.14 -6.07 -21.35
CA ASP A 41 0.56 -6.54 -22.54
C ASP A 41 2.10 -6.50 -22.36
N ASN A 42 2.59 -5.88 -21.28
CA ASN A 42 4.01 -5.75 -20.98
C ASN A 42 4.50 -6.87 -20.05
N SER A 43 5.56 -7.59 -20.47
CA SER A 43 6.20 -8.67 -19.71
C SER A 43 7.55 -8.31 -19.09
N PHE A 44 8.04 -7.07 -19.29
CA PHE A 44 9.35 -6.61 -18.82
C PHE A 44 9.25 -5.88 -17.49
N VAL A 45 8.20 -5.08 -17.29
CA VAL A 45 8.03 -4.24 -16.12
C VAL A 45 7.84 -5.10 -14.88
N LYS A 46 8.71 -4.89 -13.90
CA LYS A 46 8.73 -5.55 -12.58
C LYS A 46 8.29 -4.59 -11.47
N TYR A 47 8.49 -3.29 -11.65
CA TYR A 47 8.17 -2.25 -10.67
C TYR A 47 7.32 -1.17 -11.31
N LEU A 48 6.12 -0.95 -10.77
CA LEU A 48 5.20 0.09 -11.23
C LEU A 48 4.91 1.06 -10.08
N ASP A 49 5.26 2.32 -10.31
CA ASP A 49 5.05 3.40 -9.37
C ASP A 49 4.00 4.38 -9.87
N LEU A 50 2.83 4.35 -9.23
CA LEU A 50 1.64 5.15 -9.52
C LEU A 50 1.32 6.13 -8.39
N ARG A 51 2.30 6.49 -7.55
CA ARG A 51 2.04 7.35 -6.39
C ARG A 51 1.49 8.72 -6.80
N GLY A 52 0.55 9.26 -6.03
CA GLY A 52 0.11 10.66 -6.18
C GLY A 52 -0.64 10.98 -7.47
N ASN A 53 -1.31 10.00 -8.09
CA ASN A 53 -2.00 10.18 -9.39
C ASN A 53 -3.49 10.45 -9.30
N ASN A 54 -4.02 10.67 -8.09
CA ASN A 54 -5.44 10.89 -7.85
C ASN A 54 -6.32 9.75 -8.38
N ILE A 55 -5.84 8.52 -8.28
CA ILE A 55 -6.56 7.31 -8.69
C ILE A 55 -7.64 7.02 -7.64
N ALA A 56 -8.89 6.92 -8.07
CA ALA A 56 -10.01 6.52 -7.23
C ALA A 56 -10.45 5.09 -7.59
N ALA A 57 -11.63 4.68 -7.11
CA ALA A 57 -12.09 3.30 -7.27
C ALA A 57 -12.23 2.87 -8.74
N LYS A 58 -12.70 3.74 -9.64
CA LYS A 58 -12.84 3.42 -11.07
C LYS A 58 -11.49 3.13 -11.72
N GLY A 59 -10.47 3.93 -11.42
CA GLY A 59 -9.10 3.69 -11.90
C GLY A 59 -8.54 2.39 -11.32
N ALA A 60 -8.73 2.15 -10.02
CA ALA A 60 -8.28 0.92 -9.36
C ALA A 60 -8.90 -0.36 -9.97
N VAL A 61 -10.21 -0.35 -10.25
CA VAL A 61 -10.90 -1.45 -10.95
C VAL A 61 -10.30 -1.67 -12.34
N THR A 62 -10.07 -0.58 -13.08
CA THR A 62 -9.47 -0.65 -14.42
C THR A 62 -8.07 -1.26 -14.37
N LEU A 63 -7.21 -0.78 -13.47
CA LEU A 63 -5.87 -1.30 -13.25
C LEU A 63 -5.88 -2.78 -12.85
N SER A 64 -6.81 -3.17 -11.98
CA SER A 64 -6.97 -4.57 -11.52
C SER A 64 -7.22 -5.53 -12.67
N ASN A 65 -8.03 -5.13 -13.66
CA ASN A 65 -8.31 -5.95 -14.84
C ASN A 65 -7.04 -6.21 -15.67
N GLY A 66 -6.17 -5.21 -15.82
CA GLY A 66 -4.88 -5.39 -16.50
C GLY A 66 -3.91 -6.27 -15.72
N LEU A 67 -3.79 -6.00 -14.42
CA LEU A 67 -2.87 -6.71 -13.52
C LEU A 67 -3.23 -8.18 -13.31
N LYS A 68 -4.51 -8.54 -13.43
CA LYS A 68 -4.97 -9.93 -13.33
C LYS A 68 -4.33 -10.86 -14.35
N LEU A 69 -3.98 -10.33 -15.53
CA LEU A 69 -3.34 -11.07 -16.62
C LEU A 69 -1.82 -10.89 -16.64
N ASN A 70 -1.30 -9.83 -16.02
CA ASN A 70 0.13 -9.59 -15.97
C ASN A 70 0.86 -10.67 -15.14
N ARG A 71 2.04 -11.10 -15.62
CA ARG A 71 2.89 -12.11 -14.96
C ARG A 71 4.33 -11.63 -14.71
N SER A 72 4.63 -10.37 -14.99
CA SER A 72 5.97 -9.80 -14.81
C SER A 72 6.09 -8.95 -13.55
N LEU A 73 5.02 -8.24 -13.19
CA LEU A 73 5.03 -7.27 -12.11
C LEU A 73 5.29 -7.95 -10.77
N ARG A 74 6.22 -7.37 -10.00
CA ARG A 74 6.63 -7.82 -8.68
C ARG A 74 6.29 -6.80 -7.59
N SER A 75 6.34 -5.51 -7.92
CA SER A 75 6.06 -4.42 -6.98
C SER A 75 5.10 -3.40 -7.57
N LEU A 76 4.08 -3.06 -6.77
CA LEU A 76 3.04 -2.11 -7.12
C LEU A 76 2.95 -1.02 -6.04
N ASN A 77 3.29 0.21 -6.41
CA ASN A 77 3.17 1.36 -5.53
C ASN A 77 1.97 2.23 -5.91
N LEU A 78 0.97 2.27 -5.03
CA LEU A 78 -0.27 3.03 -5.16
C LEU A 78 -0.43 4.09 -4.07
N LYS A 79 0.67 4.46 -3.39
CA LYS A 79 0.67 5.46 -2.31
C LYS A 79 0.03 6.78 -2.74
N TRP A 80 -0.61 7.49 -1.80
CA TRP A 80 -1.16 8.83 -2.03
C TRP A 80 -2.19 8.89 -3.17
N ASN A 81 -3.08 7.90 -3.22
CA ASN A 81 -4.24 7.92 -4.11
C ASN A 81 -5.54 7.96 -3.27
N GLN A 82 -6.70 7.75 -3.89
CA GLN A 82 -8.01 7.80 -3.24
C GLN A 82 -8.79 6.50 -3.46
N ILE A 83 -8.08 5.37 -3.55
CA ILE A 83 -8.63 4.07 -3.91
C ILE A 83 -9.72 3.62 -2.93
N GLY A 84 -9.54 3.89 -1.64
CA GLY A 84 -10.46 3.52 -0.56
C GLY A 84 -11.62 4.48 -0.34
N ARG A 85 -11.75 5.54 -1.15
CA ARG A 85 -12.92 6.44 -1.08
C ARG A 85 -14.22 5.70 -1.36
N ASP A 86 -14.15 4.69 -2.22
CA ASP A 86 -15.19 3.70 -2.45
C ASP A 86 -14.54 2.31 -2.36
N ASN A 87 -15.17 1.42 -1.61
CA ASN A 87 -14.65 0.09 -1.33
C ASN A 87 -14.53 -0.79 -2.57
N THR A 88 -15.26 -0.47 -3.65
CA THR A 88 -15.17 -1.20 -4.93
C THR A 88 -13.75 -1.21 -5.50
N GLY A 89 -12.98 -0.14 -5.29
CA GLY A 89 -11.59 -0.05 -5.73
C GLY A 89 -10.67 -1.00 -4.98
N VAL A 90 -10.80 -1.04 -3.65
CA VAL A 90 -10.03 -1.93 -2.78
C VAL A 90 -10.42 -3.38 -3.03
N GLN A 91 -11.71 -3.67 -3.17
CA GLN A 91 -12.24 -5.00 -3.47
C GLN A 91 -11.65 -5.54 -4.78
N ALA A 92 -11.70 -4.77 -5.87
CA ALA A 92 -11.19 -5.21 -7.17
C ALA A 92 -9.68 -5.50 -7.14
N LEU A 93 -8.90 -4.66 -6.43
CA LEU A 93 -7.47 -4.89 -6.23
C LEU A 93 -7.22 -6.15 -5.40
N CYS A 94 -8.00 -6.37 -4.35
CA CYS A 94 -7.90 -7.58 -3.50
C CYS A 94 -8.25 -8.85 -4.27
N GLU A 95 -9.31 -8.84 -5.09
CA GLU A 95 -9.69 -9.96 -5.96
C GLU A 95 -8.61 -10.26 -7.00
N MET A 96 -7.99 -9.23 -7.57
CA MET A 96 -6.86 -9.39 -8.49
C MET A 96 -5.67 -10.01 -7.76
N LEU A 97 -5.26 -9.44 -6.61
CA LEU A 97 -4.11 -9.90 -5.83
C LEU A 97 -4.29 -11.34 -5.33
N ARG A 98 -5.50 -11.76 -4.99
CA ARG A 98 -5.83 -13.15 -4.64
C ARG A 98 -5.44 -14.14 -5.74
N THR A 99 -5.61 -13.76 -7.00
CA THR A 99 -5.28 -14.61 -8.16
C THR A 99 -3.89 -14.36 -8.73
N ASN A 100 -3.25 -13.24 -8.38
CA ASN A 100 -1.95 -12.86 -8.92
C ASN A 100 -0.82 -13.59 -8.18
N VAL A 101 -0.01 -14.34 -8.94
CA VAL A 101 1.08 -15.17 -8.41
C VAL A 101 2.46 -14.51 -8.53
N THR A 102 2.51 -13.22 -8.83
CA THR A 102 3.76 -12.54 -9.20
C THR A 102 4.06 -11.32 -8.36
N ILE A 103 3.04 -10.56 -7.99
CA ILE A 103 3.18 -9.37 -7.15
C ILE A 103 3.49 -9.82 -5.72
N SER A 104 4.65 -9.40 -5.22
CA SER A 104 5.12 -9.69 -3.87
C SER A 104 5.13 -8.47 -2.96
N HIS A 105 5.15 -7.26 -3.54
CA HIS A 105 5.19 -5.99 -2.80
C HIS A 105 4.04 -5.08 -3.22
N VAL A 106 3.25 -4.63 -2.25
CA VAL A 106 2.10 -3.73 -2.49
C VAL A 106 2.11 -2.59 -1.48
N ASP A 107 2.09 -1.36 -1.98
CA ASP A 107 1.98 -0.15 -1.16
C ASP A 107 0.63 0.53 -1.39
N PHE A 108 -0.25 0.44 -0.39
CA PHE A 108 -1.56 1.10 -0.30
C PHE A 108 -1.57 2.27 0.68
N ARG A 109 -0.41 2.82 1.03
CA ARG A 109 -0.32 3.89 2.04
C ARG A 109 -1.12 5.13 1.64
N ASN A 110 -1.86 5.68 2.60
CA ASN A 110 -2.65 6.91 2.43
C ASN A 110 -3.58 6.86 1.19
N ASN A 111 -4.46 5.85 1.18
CA ASN A 111 -5.47 5.63 0.14
C ASN A 111 -6.91 5.81 0.63
N ARG A 112 -7.10 6.25 1.88
CA ARG A 112 -8.41 6.38 2.55
C ARG A 112 -9.15 5.04 2.67
N ILE A 113 -8.43 3.94 2.86
CA ILE A 113 -9.03 2.62 3.07
C ILE A 113 -9.69 2.60 4.44
N ASN A 114 -10.98 2.29 4.49
CA ASN A 114 -11.76 2.19 5.73
C ASN A 114 -11.76 0.75 6.29
N ASN A 115 -12.51 0.51 7.36
CA ASN A 115 -12.69 -0.82 7.96
C ASN A 115 -13.23 -1.88 6.97
N VAL A 116 -14.18 -1.53 6.09
CA VAL A 116 -14.70 -2.44 5.06
C VAL A 116 -13.64 -2.74 3.99
N GLY A 117 -12.85 -1.75 3.59
CA GLY A 117 -11.67 -1.98 2.75
C GLY A 117 -10.68 -2.94 3.40
N ALA A 118 -10.47 -2.83 4.71
CA ALA A 118 -9.61 -3.71 5.48
C ALA A 118 -10.10 -5.16 5.52
N THR A 119 -11.41 -5.40 5.54
CA THR A 119 -11.95 -6.78 5.50
C THR A 119 -11.59 -7.47 4.20
N TYR A 120 -11.68 -6.79 3.06
CA TYR A 120 -11.23 -7.34 1.77
C TYR A 120 -9.74 -7.66 1.73
N ILE A 121 -8.91 -6.82 2.38
CA ILE A 121 -7.48 -7.09 2.50
C ILE A 121 -7.23 -8.33 3.36
N GLY A 122 -7.94 -8.48 4.49
CA GLY A 122 -7.85 -9.66 5.35
C GLY A 122 -8.24 -10.94 4.60
N GLU A 123 -9.35 -10.94 3.87
CA GLU A 123 -9.77 -12.08 3.04
C GLU A 123 -8.76 -12.40 1.94
N MET A 124 -8.19 -11.39 1.30
CA MET A 124 -7.15 -11.57 0.29
C MET A 124 -5.89 -12.18 0.90
N LEU A 125 -5.45 -11.73 2.06
CA LEU A 125 -4.28 -12.28 2.77
C LEU A 125 -4.48 -13.75 3.15
N ARG A 126 -5.70 -14.15 3.50
CA ARG A 126 -6.03 -15.55 3.82
C ARG A 126 -5.71 -16.51 2.67
N GLU A 127 -5.93 -16.08 1.42
CA GLU A 127 -5.84 -16.92 0.22
C GLU A 127 -4.57 -16.66 -0.60
N ASN A 128 -4.03 -15.45 -0.55
CA ASN A 128 -2.82 -15.09 -1.29
C ASN A 128 -1.58 -15.74 -0.65
N THR A 129 -0.68 -16.26 -1.49
CA THR A 129 0.55 -16.94 -1.08
C THR A 129 1.81 -16.34 -1.72
N THR A 130 1.71 -15.12 -2.26
CA THR A 130 2.77 -14.49 -3.05
C THR A 130 3.22 -13.15 -2.49
N ILE A 131 2.33 -12.40 -1.84
CA ILE A 131 2.66 -11.15 -1.18
C ILE A 131 3.51 -11.44 0.05
N THR A 132 4.67 -10.77 0.09
CA THR A 132 5.62 -10.80 1.20
C THR A 132 5.68 -9.47 1.93
N HIS A 133 5.38 -8.35 1.26
CA HIS A 133 5.39 -7.01 1.84
C HIS A 133 4.09 -6.27 1.48
N LEU A 134 3.38 -5.81 2.52
CA LEU A 134 2.15 -5.04 2.38
C LEU A 134 2.23 -3.79 3.25
N ASP A 135 2.00 -2.63 2.66
CA ASP A 135 1.88 -1.38 3.41
C ASP A 135 0.45 -0.83 3.29
N VAL A 136 -0.22 -0.72 4.43
CA VAL A 136 -1.56 -0.13 4.56
C VAL A 136 -1.57 1.01 5.56
N SER A 137 -0.40 1.61 5.83
CA SER A 137 -0.22 2.73 6.76
C SER A 137 -1.02 3.96 6.32
N TRP A 138 -1.33 4.82 7.29
CA TRP A 138 -2.04 6.09 7.06
C TRP A 138 -3.41 5.91 6.36
N ASN A 139 -4.10 4.82 6.68
CA ASN A 139 -5.49 4.56 6.28
C ASN A 139 -6.42 4.64 7.50
N ASP A 140 -7.73 4.48 7.33
CA ASP A 140 -8.70 4.54 8.43
C ASP A 140 -9.32 3.16 8.71
N LEU A 141 -8.45 2.17 8.93
CA LEU A 141 -8.87 0.77 9.09
C LEU A 141 -9.69 0.57 10.37
N GLY A 142 -9.35 1.29 11.44
CA GLY A 142 -9.97 1.13 12.75
C GLY A 142 -9.66 -0.20 13.43
N VAL A 143 -10.26 -0.41 14.60
CA VAL A 143 -10.08 -1.64 15.39
C VAL A 143 -10.63 -2.86 14.63
N ASP A 144 -11.83 -2.74 14.06
CA ASP A 144 -12.47 -3.82 13.30
C ASP A 144 -11.65 -4.22 12.07
N GLY A 145 -11.08 -3.23 11.35
CA GLY A 145 -10.21 -3.51 10.21
C GLY A 145 -8.91 -4.19 10.62
N GLY A 146 -8.37 -3.84 11.78
CA GLY A 146 -7.23 -4.53 12.39
C GLY A 146 -7.52 -6.00 12.71
N LEU A 147 -8.69 -6.29 13.28
CA LEU A 147 -9.13 -7.67 13.57
C LEU A 147 -9.31 -8.48 12.28
N ALA A 148 -9.86 -7.87 11.22
CA ALA A 148 -10.01 -8.54 9.94
C ALA A 148 -8.67 -8.90 9.29
N LEU A 149 -7.68 -8.00 9.37
CA LEU A 149 -6.31 -8.29 8.93
C LEU A 149 -5.68 -9.42 9.75
N LEU A 150 -5.88 -9.41 11.07
CA LEU A 150 -5.38 -10.44 11.97
C LEU A 150 -5.95 -11.82 11.59
N GLU A 151 -7.26 -11.91 11.34
CA GLU A 151 -7.91 -13.17 10.97
C GLU A 151 -7.37 -13.73 9.64
N GLY A 152 -7.15 -12.87 8.65
CA GLY A 152 -6.48 -13.26 7.41
C GLY A 152 -5.05 -13.75 7.63
N LEU A 153 -4.28 -13.05 8.47
CA LEU A 153 -2.88 -13.36 8.74
C LEU A 153 -2.65 -14.64 9.53
N LYS A 154 -3.62 -15.08 10.34
CA LYS A 154 -3.51 -16.37 11.04
C LYS A 154 -3.27 -17.52 10.07
N HIS A 155 -3.95 -17.49 8.93
CA HIS A 155 -3.86 -18.47 7.84
C HIS A 155 -2.74 -18.19 6.85
N ASN A 156 -2.31 -16.93 6.73
CA ASN A 156 -1.21 -16.56 5.85
C ASN A 156 0.17 -16.93 6.44
N SER A 157 1.03 -17.53 5.63
CA SER A 157 2.40 -17.89 6.00
C SER A 157 3.49 -17.22 5.15
N THR A 158 3.09 -16.32 4.23
CA THR A 158 3.98 -15.73 3.22
C THR A 158 4.29 -14.27 3.49
N LEU A 159 3.38 -13.55 4.13
CA LEU A 159 3.57 -12.15 4.49
C LEU A 159 4.62 -12.04 5.60
N VAL A 160 5.68 -11.32 5.30
CA VAL A 160 6.87 -11.12 6.13
C VAL A 160 6.91 -9.72 6.70
N ASP A 161 6.39 -8.73 5.98
CA ASP A 161 6.30 -7.36 6.46
C ASP A 161 4.90 -6.78 6.21
N CYS A 162 4.31 -6.21 7.26
CA CYS A 162 3.03 -5.50 7.18
C CYS A 162 3.15 -4.19 7.97
N GLN A 163 3.00 -3.06 7.29
CA GLN A 163 3.06 -1.74 7.91
C GLN A 163 1.64 -1.21 8.15
N LEU A 164 1.33 -0.92 9.42
CA LEU A 164 0.01 -0.47 9.90
C LEU A 164 0.06 0.91 10.58
N SER A 165 1.16 1.63 10.38
CA SER A 165 1.44 2.89 11.09
C SER A 165 0.37 3.94 10.77
N GLY A 166 -0.21 4.57 11.80
CA GLY A 166 -1.23 5.60 11.59
C GLY A 166 -2.57 5.09 11.03
N SER A 167 -2.85 3.78 11.12
CA SER A 167 -4.09 3.18 10.59
C SER A 167 -5.24 3.01 11.61
N LYS A 168 -5.09 3.60 12.80
CA LYS A 168 -6.02 3.51 13.94
C LYS A 168 -6.39 2.07 14.33
N VAL A 169 -5.47 1.14 14.14
CA VAL A 169 -5.61 -0.26 14.57
C VAL A 169 -5.37 -0.34 16.08
N GLY A 170 -6.15 -1.18 16.77
CA GLY A 170 -5.98 -1.40 18.21
C GLY A 170 -4.62 -2.02 18.54
N GLU A 171 -4.03 -1.64 19.67
CA GLU A 171 -2.70 -2.11 20.08
C GLU A 171 -2.62 -3.64 20.20
N GLU A 172 -3.68 -4.28 20.68
CA GLU A 172 -3.78 -5.75 20.75
C GLU A 172 -3.59 -6.40 19.37
N ALA A 173 -4.31 -5.90 18.36
CA ALA A 173 -4.19 -6.40 16.99
C ALA A 173 -2.79 -6.13 16.40
N LEU A 174 -2.14 -5.02 16.74
CA LEU A 174 -0.77 -4.73 16.28
C LEU A 174 0.25 -5.72 16.86
N HIS A 175 0.15 -6.05 18.16
CA HIS A 175 1.03 -7.02 18.80
C HIS A 175 0.86 -8.41 18.17
N GLU A 176 -0.38 -8.83 17.96
CA GLU A 176 -0.69 -10.13 17.38
C GLU A 176 -0.22 -10.24 15.93
N VAL A 177 -0.42 -9.18 15.13
CA VAL A 177 0.11 -9.10 13.77
C VAL A 177 1.63 -9.18 13.77
N ALA A 178 2.31 -8.44 14.65
CA ALA A 178 3.77 -8.49 14.75
C ALA A 178 4.29 -9.90 15.12
N PHE A 179 3.59 -10.60 16.01
CA PHE A 179 3.89 -11.99 16.36
C PHE A 179 3.76 -12.93 15.14
N LEU A 180 2.66 -12.82 14.39
CA LEU A 180 2.44 -13.64 13.18
C LEU A 180 3.46 -13.35 12.08
N LEU A 181 3.85 -12.10 11.87
CA LEU A 181 4.91 -11.73 10.91
C LEU A 181 6.26 -12.30 11.34
N ARG A 182 6.58 -12.31 12.64
CA ARG A 182 7.79 -12.93 13.17
C ARG A 182 7.80 -14.44 12.92
N ARG A 183 6.67 -15.12 13.10
CA ARG A 183 6.50 -16.55 12.75
C ARG A 183 6.81 -16.79 11.27
N ASN A 184 6.24 -15.96 10.38
CA ASN A 184 6.43 -16.10 8.94
C ASN A 184 7.88 -15.82 8.52
N ARG A 185 8.55 -14.81 9.12
CA ARG A 185 9.99 -14.54 8.94
C ARG A 185 10.86 -15.74 9.32
N ALA A 186 10.59 -16.36 10.47
CA ALA A 186 11.33 -17.53 10.92
C ALA A 186 11.17 -18.70 9.95
N ALA A 187 9.94 -18.96 9.48
CA ALA A 187 9.66 -19.99 8.49
C ALA A 187 10.35 -19.72 7.13
N ALA A 188 10.36 -18.46 6.69
CA ALA A 188 11.07 -18.05 5.47
C ALA A 188 12.59 -18.27 5.58
N THR A 189 13.18 -17.91 6.73
CA THR A 189 14.61 -18.11 7.00
C THR A 189 14.98 -19.60 6.99
N TYR A 190 14.14 -20.45 7.58
CA TYR A 190 14.36 -21.91 7.61
C TYR A 190 14.27 -22.54 6.21
N LYS A 191 13.38 -22.06 5.34
CA LYS A 191 13.31 -22.51 3.93
C LYS A 191 14.59 -22.17 3.14
N VAL A 192 15.20 -21.01 3.41
CA VAL A 192 16.45 -20.60 2.76
C VAL A 192 17.63 -21.42 3.30
N ALA A 193 17.67 -21.70 4.61
CA ALA A 193 18.72 -22.52 5.23
C ALA A 193 18.64 -24.02 4.85
N GLY A 194 17.43 -24.56 4.69
CA GLY A 194 17.19 -25.96 4.33
C GLY A 194 17.57 -26.34 2.89
N ALA A 195 17.84 -25.36 2.02
CA ALA A 195 18.38 -25.62 0.68
C ALA A 195 19.90 -25.84 0.65
N GLY A 196 20.60 -25.63 1.79
CA GLY A 196 22.07 -25.70 1.88
C GLY A 196 22.64 -26.67 2.91
N SER A 197 21.82 -27.42 3.67
CA SER A 197 22.35 -28.37 4.66
C SER A 197 21.39 -29.53 4.89
N ALA A 198 21.71 -30.67 4.28
CA ALA A 198 21.25 -31.96 4.78
C ALA A 198 21.97 -32.24 6.10
N ASN A 199 21.21 -32.76 7.07
CA ASN A 199 21.58 -33.19 8.44
C ASN A 199 21.68 -32.12 9.53
N SER A 200 20.56 -31.90 10.24
CA SER A 200 20.47 -32.18 11.69
C SER A 200 19.01 -32.19 12.17
N PRO A 201 18.67 -32.93 13.26
CA PRO A 201 17.30 -33.29 13.59
C PRO A 201 16.54 -32.19 14.33
N VAL A 202 15.22 -32.18 14.08
CA VAL A 202 14.18 -31.36 14.68
C VAL A 202 14.16 -31.51 16.22
N PRO A 203 14.07 -30.43 17.03
CA PRO A 203 13.72 -30.56 18.44
C PRO A 203 12.20 -30.81 18.54
N GLN A 204 11.82 -32.03 18.88
CA GLN A 204 10.49 -32.35 19.39
C GLN A 204 10.29 -31.68 20.75
N ILE A 205 9.30 -30.79 20.86
CA ILE A 205 8.77 -30.39 22.17
C ILE A 205 7.64 -31.37 22.49
N ALA A 206 7.96 -32.36 23.32
CA ALA A 206 6.99 -33.22 23.99
C ALA A 206 6.38 -32.49 25.21
N PRO A 207 5.14 -32.82 25.61
CA PRO A 207 4.39 -32.07 26.61
C PRO A 207 4.84 -32.47 28.02
N GLN A 208 5.03 -31.49 28.91
CA GLN A 208 5.17 -31.77 30.33
C GLN A 208 3.82 -31.59 31.04
N SER A 209 3.46 -32.67 31.72
CA SER A 209 2.29 -32.90 32.54
C SER A 209 2.42 -32.29 33.94
N SER A 210 1.24 -32.03 34.51
CA SER A 210 0.87 -32.09 35.94
C SER A 210 1.58 -31.14 36.92
N ASP A 211 0.82 -30.15 37.38
CA ASP A 211 0.38 -30.19 38.78
C ASP A 211 -1.02 -29.63 38.94
N ALA A 212 -1.82 -30.38 39.71
CA ALA A 212 -3.25 -30.22 39.88
C ALA A 212 -3.57 -29.39 41.14
N VAL A 213 -4.37 -28.35 41.00
CA VAL A 213 -5.28 -27.87 42.05
C VAL A 213 -6.57 -27.38 41.40
N ALA A 214 -7.68 -28.04 41.72
CA ALA A 214 -9.05 -27.61 41.39
C ALA A 214 -9.86 -27.52 42.71
N PRO A 215 -11.13 -27.10 42.71
CA PRO A 215 -11.72 -25.90 42.12
C PRO A 215 -12.42 -25.05 43.21
N ARG A 216 -12.70 -23.76 42.97
CA ARG A 216 -13.72 -23.04 43.74
C ARG A 216 -14.65 -22.27 42.81
N THR A 217 -15.92 -22.63 42.90
CA THR A 217 -17.08 -22.08 42.19
C THR A 217 -17.55 -20.74 42.79
N PRO A 218 -18.39 -19.99 42.06
CA PRO A 218 -18.51 -18.54 42.19
C PRO A 218 -19.58 -18.09 43.20
N ARG A 219 -19.43 -16.87 43.73
CA ARG A 219 -20.48 -16.15 44.46
C ARG A 219 -20.77 -14.82 43.76
N GLU A 220 -22.01 -14.69 43.26
CA GLU A 220 -22.66 -13.41 42.99
C GLU A 220 -22.74 -12.55 44.27
N PRO A 221 -22.97 -11.24 44.13
CA PRO A 221 -24.34 -10.81 44.42
C PRO A 221 -24.90 -9.81 43.39
N ALA A 222 -26.20 -10.00 43.18
CA ALA A 222 -27.12 -9.15 42.45
C ALA A 222 -27.16 -7.71 42.98
N PHE A 223 -27.27 -6.73 42.07
CA PHE A 223 -27.96 -5.47 42.34
C PHE A 223 -28.68 -4.98 41.07
N ARG A 224 -30.00 -4.80 41.21
CA ARG A 224 -30.97 -4.28 40.23
C ARG A 224 -31.01 -2.74 40.26
N PRO A 225 -31.49 -2.09 39.19
CA PRO A 225 -31.50 -0.63 39.04
C PRO A 225 -32.77 0.00 39.67
N PRO A 226 -32.77 1.31 39.99
CA PRO A 226 -34.01 2.02 40.23
C PRO A 226 -34.56 2.63 38.93
N ASP A 227 -35.73 2.13 38.57
CA ASP A 227 -36.76 2.79 37.79
C ASP A 227 -37.28 4.03 38.57
N GLN A 228 -37.43 5.16 37.89
CA GLN A 228 -38.48 6.13 38.21
C GLN A 228 -38.74 7.05 37.02
N SER A 229 -39.79 6.69 36.29
CA SER A 229 -40.62 7.55 35.47
C SER A 229 -41.18 8.75 36.26
N LYS A 230 -41.08 9.96 35.69
CA LYS A 230 -42.12 11.00 35.81
C LYS A 230 -42.25 11.78 34.50
N THR A 231 -43.45 11.69 33.96
CA THR A 231 -44.08 12.47 32.91
C THR A 231 -44.38 13.90 33.36
N VAL A 232 -44.39 14.86 32.41
CA VAL A 232 -45.33 16.00 32.17
C VAL A 232 -44.75 16.73 30.93
N ALA A 233 -45.24 16.50 29.71
CA ALA A 233 -46.34 17.17 29.00
C ALA A 233 -46.04 18.61 28.48
N ASP A 234 -46.38 18.78 27.19
CA ASP A 234 -46.93 19.97 26.54
C ASP A 234 -46.04 21.12 26.03
N ARG A 235 -45.80 21.12 24.70
CA ARG A 235 -46.47 21.97 23.68
C ARG A 235 -45.62 22.05 22.40
N ALA A 236 -46.14 21.54 21.28
CA ALA A 236 -46.62 22.31 20.11
C ALA A 236 -45.49 22.93 19.26
N SER A 237 -45.49 23.01 17.93
CA SER A 237 -46.33 22.55 16.83
C SER A 237 -45.70 23.14 15.55
N SER A 238 -46.04 22.58 14.39
CA SER A 238 -45.88 23.15 13.03
C SER A 238 -44.51 22.95 12.37
N ALA A 239 -44.29 21.97 11.48
CA ALA A 239 -44.89 21.72 10.16
C ALA A 239 -44.35 22.64 9.04
N ARG A 240 -43.67 21.98 8.07
CA ARG A 240 -44.10 21.85 6.66
C ARG A 240 -43.13 22.37 5.57
N ALA A 241 -42.89 21.44 4.63
CA ALA A 241 -42.72 21.56 3.17
C ALA A 241 -41.38 22.00 2.54
N ALA A 242 -40.71 21.00 1.95
CA ALA A 242 -40.65 20.71 0.51
C ALA A 242 -40.20 21.80 -0.50
N ALA A 243 -38.99 21.58 -1.05
CA ALA A 243 -38.56 21.55 -2.47
C ALA A 243 -38.80 22.80 -3.39
N PRO A 244 -38.15 22.97 -4.58
CA PRO A 244 -37.40 21.99 -5.38
C PRO A 244 -36.11 22.48 -6.08
N ALA A 245 -35.54 21.60 -6.91
CA ALA A 245 -34.35 21.73 -7.74
C ALA A 245 -34.42 22.80 -8.85
N ALA A 246 -33.25 23.33 -9.25
CA ALA A 246 -33.02 23.91 -10.58
C ALA A 246 -31.55 23.77 -11.02
N SER A 247 -31.40 23.23 -12.23
CA SER A 247 -30.21 23.05 -13.05
C SER A 247 -29.65 24.37 -13.61
N VAL A 248 -28.32 24.53 -13.69
CA VAL A 248 -27.69 25.44 -14.67
C VAL A 248 -26.38 24.83 -15.21
N ALA A 249 -26.21 25.04 -16.51
CA ALA A 249 -25.30 24.44 -17.47
C ALA A 249 -23.79 24.73 -17.29
N VAL A 250 -23.01 23.81 -17.84
CA VAL A 250 -21.57 23.94 -18.18
C VAL A 250 -21.42 24.67 -19.52
N VAL A 251 -20.39 25.51 -19.67
CA VAL A 251 -19.57 25.77 -20.90
C VAL A 251 -18.33 26.64 -20.51
N PRO A 252 -17.19 26.56 -21.23
CA PRO A 252 -15.86 26.48 -20.61
C PRO A 252 -14.91 27.68 -20.86
N GLY A 253 -13.82 27.71 -20.09
CA GLY A 253 -12.47 28.06 -20.56
C GLY A 253 -12.18 29.48 -21.04
N ALA A 254 -11.60 30.30 -20.17
CA ALA A 254 -10.72 31.40 -20.59
C ALA A 254 -9.56 31.53 -19.60
N ALA A 255 -8.35 31.24 -20.07
CA ALA A 255 -7.10 31.56 -19.38
C ALA A 255 -7.05 33.07 -19.17
N ARG A 256 -7.09 33.52 -17.90
CA ARG A 256 -6.88 34.93 -17.55
C ARG A 256 -5.53 35.09 -16.88
N SER A 257 -4.74 35.99 -17.48
CA SER A 257 -3.36 36.28 -17.13
C SER A 257 -3.28 36.88 -15.73
N ARG A 258 -2.14 36.73 -15.04
CA ARG A 258 -1.85 37.38 -13.74
C ARG A 258 -2.10 38.90 -13.76
N THR A 259 -2.03 39.53 -14.93
CA THR A 259 -2.32 40.95 -15.14
C THR A 259 -3.82 41.26 -15.09
N ASP A 260 -4.68 40.34 -15.54
CA ASP A 260 -6.15 40.48 -15.50
C ASP A 260 -6.67 40.39 -14.06
N ASN A 261 -6.05 39.57 -13.23
CA ASN A 261 -6.37 39.49 -11.80
C ASN A 261 -6.07 40.79 -11.06
N ASN A 262 -5.05 41.55 -11.49
CA ASN A 262 -4.69 42.83 -10.87
C ASN A 262 -5.64 43.96 -11.30
N ILE A 263 -6.18 43.89 -12.52
CA ILE A 263 -7.16 44.85 -13.03
C ILE A 263 -8.53 44.59 -12.41
N LEU A 264 -8.95 43.31 -12.31
CA LEU A 264 -10.21 42.92 -11.68
C LEU A 264 -10.22 43.30 -10.19
N LEU A 265 -9.12 43.06 -9.47
CA LEU A 265 -8.99 43.44 -8.06
C LEU A 265 -9.05 44.97 -7.86
N LYS A 266 -8.46 45.74 -8.77
CA LYS A 266 -8.52 47.21 -8.77
C LYS A 266 -9.90 47.76 -9.15
N LEU A 267 -10.62 47.10 -10.07
CA LEU A 267 -12.00 47.44 -10.41
C LEU A 267 -12.96 47.12 -9.26
N MET A 268 -12.79 45.98 -8.59
CA MET A 268 -13.55 45.61 -7.40
C MET A 268 -13.23 46.52 -6.20
N GLN A 269 -12.00 47.02 -6.06
CA GLN A 269 -11.64 48.04 -5.08
C GLN A 269 -12.26 49.41 -5.40
N LYS A 270 -12.38 49.77 -6.68
CA LYS A 270 -12.98 51.03 -7.13
C LYS A 270 -14.51 51.03 -7.00
N GLU A 271 -15.17 49.90 -7.21
CA GLU A 271 -16.61 49.73 -6.88
C GLU A 271 -16.87 49.73 -5.37
N ARG A 272 -15.88 49.35 -4.55
CA ARG A 272 -15.96 49.36 -3.07
C ARG A 272 -16.04 50.77 -2.47
N GLU A 273 -15.73 51.82 -3.23
CA GLU A 273 -15.83 53.21 -2.78
C GLU A 273 -17.22 53.82 -2.99
N THR A 274 -18.10 53.16 -3.75
CA THR A 274 -19.44 53.67 -4.10
C THR A 274 -20.62 52.96 -3.42
N VAL A 275 -20.37 52.03 -2.48
CA VAL A 275 -21.43 51.18 -1.92
C VAL A 275 -21.73 51.56 -0.47
N LEU A 276 -23.03 51.56 -0.14
CA LEU A 276 -23.64 51.93 1.13
C LEU A 276 -23.01 51.18 2.33
N PRO A 277 -23.04 51.76 3.56
CA PRO A 277 -22.32 51.24 4.72
C PRO A 277 -22.64 49.79 5.12
N GLU A 278 -23.83 49.28 4.80
CA GLU A 278 -24.31 47.95 5.17
C GLU A 278 -23.64 46.81 4.36
N ASP A 279 -23.34 47.03 3.08
CA ASP A 279 -22.68 46.01 2.25
C ASP A 279 -21.18 45.88 2.56
N LYS A 280 -20.58 46.93 3.15
CA LYS A 280 -19.16 46.95 3.51
C LYS A 280 -18.84 45.91 4.59
N ALA A 281 -19.76 45.67 5.52
CA ALA A 281 -19.65 44.64 6.55
C ALA A 281 -19.71 43.23 5.94
N PHE A 282 -20.67 42.99 5.04
CA PHE A 282 -20.83 41.71 4.35
C PHE A 282 -19.58 41.34 3.53
N TYR A 283 -19.03 42.29 2.75
CA TYR A 283 -17.80 42.04 1.99
C TYR A 283 -16.55 41.89 2.87
N SER A 284 -16.54 42.42 4.09
CA SER A 284 -15.46 42.19 5.06
C SER A 284 -15.53 40.78 5.62
N GLU A 285 -16.73 40.33 5.99
CA GLU A 285 -16.97 38.99 6.53
C GLU A 285 -16.65 37.89 5.51
N VAL A 286 -17.02 38.09 4.25
CA VAL A 286 -16.68 37.18 3.15
C VAL A 286 -15.17 37.14 2.89
N ALA A 287 -14.47 38.27 2.98
CA ALA A 287 -13.01 38.31 2.82
C ALA A 287 -12.30 37.58 3.96
N GLU A 288 -12.72 37.80 5.21
CA GLU A 288 -12.20 37.08 6.37
C GLU A 288 -12.46 35.57 6.30
N TYR A 289 -13.60 35.14 5.76
CA TYR A 289 -13.92 33.73 5.55
C TYR A 289 -13.00 33.09 4.50
N ILE A 290 -12.75 33.78 3.39
CA ILE A 290 -11.83 33.32 2.33
C ILE A 290 -10.40 33.21 2.87
N ASP A 291 -9.94 34.19 3.64
CA ASP A 291 -8.61 34.17 4.26
C ASP A 291 -8.47 33.03 5.27
N ARG A 292 -9.53 32.72 6.03
CA ARG A 292 -9.58 31.59 6.95
C ARG A 292 -9.43 30.24 6.23
N ILE A 293 -10.17 30.04 5.14
CA ILE A 293 -10.06 28.84 4.29
C ILE A 293 -8.65 28.75 3.67
N HIS A 294 -8.08 29.87 3.24
CA HIS A 294 -6.74 29.90 2.66
C HIS A 294 -5.67 29.51 3.69
N MET A 295 -5.78 30.02 4.92
CA MET A 295 -4.89 29.68 6.04
C MET A 295 -5.02 28.21 6.45
N GLU A 296 -6.24 27.66 6.50
CA GLU A 296 -6.46 26.23 6.76
C GLU A 296 -5.87 25.36 5.64
N SER A 297 -6.05 25.75 4.37
CA SER A 297 -5.45 25.05 3.23
C SER A 297 -3.92 25.07 3.30
N MET A 298 -3.32 26.20 3.69
CA MET A 298 -1.87 26.32 3.88
C MET A 298 -1.36 25.51 5.08
N ARG A 299 -2.11 25.45 6.20
CA ARG A 299 -1.79 24.57 7.34
C ARG A 299 -1.89 23.09 6.96
N HIS A 300 -2.90 22.70 6.18
CA HIS A 300 -3.00 21.33 5.66
C HIS A 300 -1.87 20.99 4.68
N LYS A 301 -1.44 21.93 3.83
CA LYS A 301 -0.27 21.74 2.97
C LYS A 301 1.02 21.63 3.78
N GLN A 302 1.23 22.50 4.77
CA GLN A 302 2.43 22.47 5.61
C GLN A 302 2.48 21.20 6.47
N GLY A 303 1.35 20.78 7.06
CA GLY A 303 1.28 19.53 7.82
C GLY A 303 1.54 18.29 6.95
N ARG A 304 1.22 18.34 5.65
CA ARG A 304 1.60 17.29 4.69
C ARG A 304 3.11 17.29 4.42
N VAL A 305 3.73 18.45 4.26
CA VAL A 305 5.18 18.58 4.03
C VAL A 305 5.98 18.14 5.25
N ASP A 306 5.59 18.57 6.45
CA ASP A 306 6.26 18.18 7.70
C ASP A 306 6.08 16.68 8.00
N SER A 307 4.92 16.12 7.64
CA SER A 307 4.68 14.68 7.69
C SER A 307 5.50 13.94 6.62
N GLU A 308 5.66 14.49 5.42
CA GLU A 308 6.50 13.95 4.34
C GLU A 308 7.99 13.96 4.71
N GLU A 309 8.46 14.96 5.45
CA GLU A 309 9.85 15.05 5.91
C GLU A 309 10.13 14.05 7.04
N ARG A 310 9.23 13.92 8.02
CA ARG A 310 9.27 12.85 9.03
C ARG A 310 9.17 11.46 8.42
N GLU A 311 8.34 11.30 7.39
CA GLU A 311 8.17 10.05 6.65
C GLU A 311 9.37 9.73 5.76
N ARG A 312 10.01 10.72 5.12
CA ARG A 312 11.29 10.56 4.39
C ARG A 312 12.40 10.08 5.31
N LEU A 313 12.48 10.62 6.52
CA LEU A 313 13.43 10.17 7.53
C LEU A 313 13.13 8.73 8.00
N SER A 314 11.85 8.34 8.06
CA SER A 314 11.44 6.99 8.44
C SER A 314 11.55 5.94 7.32
N THR A 315 11.36 6.31 6.05
CA THR A 315 11.37 5.39 4.89
C THR A 315 12.65 5.43 4.06
N GLY A 316 13.45 6.48 4.15
CA GLY A 316 14.75 6.57 3.47
C GLY A 316 15.69 5.44 3.88
N GLY A 317 15.75 5.13 5.18
CA GLY A 317 16.52 4.00 5.68
C GLY A 317 15.98 2.62 5.26
N PHE A 318 14.73 2.51 4.79
CA PHE A 318 14.18 1.26 4.28
C PHE A 318 14.61 1.01 2.84
N VAL A 319 14.41 2.00 1.94
CA VAL A 319 14.79 1.90 0.53
C VAL A 319 16.32 1.79 0.36
N GLU A 320 17.11 2.51 1.18
CA GLU A 320 18.56 2.36 1.17
C GLU A 320 19.02 0.99 1.66
N ARG A 321 18.38 0.42 2.69
CA ARG A 321 18.68 -0.94 3.14
C ARG A 321 18.28 -1.97 2.08
N GLU A 322 17.14 -1.80 1.42
CA GLU A 322 16.67 -2.70 0.37
C GLU A 322 17.58 -2.67 -0.87
N MET A 323 18.02 -1.48 -1.31
CA MET A 323 19.02 -1.36 -2.37
C MET A 323 20.37 -1.96 -1.97
N ARG A 324 20.76 -1.84 -0.70
CA ARG A 324 22.01 -2.42 -0.18
C ARG A 324 21.94 -3.94 -0.17
N TYR A 325 20.85 -4.51 0.35
CA TYR A 325 20.62 -5.97 0.34
C TYR A 325 20.54 -6.52 -1.09
N THR A 326 19.89 -5.80 -2.02
CA THR A 326 19.83 -6.22 -3.42
C THR A 326 21.21 -6.24 -4.07
N LYS A 327 22.06 -5.27 -3.77
CA LYS A 327 23.46 -5.24 -4.24
C LYS A 327 24.30 -6.35 -3.62
N GLU A 328 24.16 -6.61 -2.32
CA GLU A 328 24.85 -7.69 -1.62
C GLU A 328 24.44 -9.06 -2.16
N ILE A 329 23.14 -9.30 -2.37
CA ILE A 329 22.63 -10.53 -2.97
C ILE A 329 23.24 -10.73 -4.37
N ARG A 330 23.27 -9.68 -5.20
CA ARG A 330 23.87 -9.77 -6.54
C ARG A 330 25.37 -10.09 -6.48
N SER A 331 26.10 -9.47 -5.55
CA SER A 331 27.52 -9.76 -5.35
C SER A 331 27.76 -11.19 -4.88
N LEU A 332 26.87 -11.73 -4.03
CA LEU A 332 26.94 -13.13 -3.58
C LEU A 332 26.60 -14.10 -4.71
N GLU A 333 25.62 -13.78 -5.56
CA GLU A 333 25.28 -14.57 -6.75
C GLU A 333 26.45 -14.62 -7.74
N GLU A 334 27.10 -13.48 -8.00
CA GLU A 334 28.31 -13.41 -8.84
C GLU A 334 29.48 -14.21 -8.24
N GLY A 335 29.68 -14.15 -6.92
CA GLY A 335 30.69 -14.94 -6.22
C GLY A 335 30.41 -16.44 -6.27
N LEU A 336 29.15 -16.84 -6.12
CA LEU A 336 28.73 -18.23 -6.23
C LEU A 336 28.96 -18.77 -7.64
N GLN A 337 28.63 -17.99 -8.68
CA GLN A 337 28.88 -18.38 -10.07
C GLN A 337 30.37 -18.61 -10.35
N ARG A 338 31.25 -17.75 -9.83
CA ARG A 338 32.71 -17.94 -9.94
C ARG A 338 33.16 -19.23 -9.25
N THR A 339 32.69 -19.46 -8.02
CA THR A 339 33.04 -20.66 -7.26
C THR A 339 32.56 -21.94 -7.95
N VAL A 340 31.38 -21.90 -8.58
CA VAL A 340 30.86 -23.02 -9.37
C VAL A 340 31.74 -23.26 -10.61
N ALA A 341 32.15 -22.20 -11.31
CA ALA A 341 33.06 -22.32 -12.45
C ALA A 341 34.43 -22.90 -12.06
N ASP A 342 35.01 -22.44 -10.95
CA ASP A 342 36.28 -22.95 -10.42
C ASP A 342 36.17 -24.43 -10.03
N LYS A 343 35.04 -24.82 -9.40
CA LYS A 343 34.77 -26.22 -9.08
C LYS A 343 34.67 -27.08 -10.34
N GLU A 344 34.00 -26.62 -11.40
CA GLU A 344 33.93 -27.34 -12.67
C GLU A 344 35.31 -27.50 -13.31
N GLN A 345 36.16 -26.47 -13.23
CA GLN A 345 37.53 -26.53 -13.75
C GLN A 345 38.38 -27.55 -12.97
N LEU A 346 38.37 -27.49 -11.64
CA LEU A 346 39.07 -28.46 -10.78
C LEU A 346 38.57 -29.89 -11.01
N THR A 347 37.27 -30.07 -11.24
CA THR A 347 36.69 -31.40 -11.52
C THR A 347 37.23 -31.97 -12.84
N LYS A 348 37.41 -31.12 -13.88
CA LYS A 348 38.03 -31.53 -15.14
C LYS A 348 39.50 -31.90 -14.95
N GLU A 349 40.24 -31.12 -14.16
CA GLU A 349 41.66 -31.35 -13.89
C GLU A 349 41.88 -32.65 -13.10
N ILE A 350 41.06 -32.91 -12.06
CA ILE A 350 41.07 -34.18 -11.33
C ILE A 350 40.77 -35.35 -12.26
N ALA A 351 39.79 -35.22 -13.16
CA ALA A 351 39.46 -36.28 -14.12
C ALA A 351 40.64 -36.59 -15.06
N LEU A 352 41.38 -35.57 -15.47
CA LEU A 352 42.54 -35.70 -16.35
C LEU A 352 43.71 -36.38 -15.64
N LEU A 353 44.06 -35.92 -14.44
CA LEU A 353 45.10 -36.53 -13.59
C LEU A 353 44.76 -37.98 -13.21
N THR A 354 43.49 -38.28 -12.94
CA THR A 354 43.02 -39.65 -12.66
C THR A 354 43.21 -40.55 -13.88
N GLY A 355 42.95 -40.02 -15.08
CA GLY A 355 43.19 -40.74 -16.33
C GLY A 355 44.68 -41.03 -16.59
N GLU A 356 45.55 -40.06 -16.33
CA GLU A 356 47.01 -40.23 -16.45
C GLU A 356 47.56 -41.23 -15.43
N LEU A 357 47.13 -41.15 -14.17
CA LEU A 357 47.47 -42.13 -13.12
C LEU A 357 47.08 -43.55 -13.51
N LYS A 358 45.87 -43.72 -14.06
CA LYS A 358 45.40 -45.03 -14.52
C LYS A 358 46.28 -45.57 -15.65
N ARG A 359 46.65 -44.71 -16.60
CA ARG A 359 47.56 -45.05 -17.70
C ARG A 359 48.94 -45.51 -17.21
N LEU A 360 49.55 -44.75 -16.31
CA LEU A 360 50.84 -45.08 -15.72
C LEU A 360 50.79 -46.39 -14.91
N ASN A 361 49.69 -46.64 -14.21
CA ASN A 361 49.49 -47.87 -13.45
C ASN A 361 49.31 -49.09 -14.36
N ASP A 362 48.59 -48.94 -15.48
CA ASP A 362 48.43 -49.99 -16.50
C ASP A 362 49.76 -50.26 -17.22
N GLU A 363 50.56 -49.24 -17.51
CA GLU A 363 51.91 -49.36 -18.09
C GLU A 363 52.89 -50.05 -17.14
N SER A 364 52.85 -49.71 -15.83
CA SER A 364 53.65 -50.38 -14.80
C SER A 364 53.23 -51.83 -14.55
N ALA A 365 51.98 -52.21 -14.83
CA ALA A 365 51.51 -53.59 -14.69
C ALA A 365 51.86 -54.47 -15.90
N MET A 366 52.20 -53.84 -17.04
CA MET A 366 52.59 -54.50 -18.29
C MET A 366 54.12 -54.65 -18.46
N ALA A 367 54.90 -53.92 -17.67
CA ALA A 367 56.36 -54.03 -17.55
C ALA A 367 56.74 -55.00 -16.43
#